data_AF-A0A357WYX8-F1
#
_entry.id   AF-A0A357WYX8-F1
#
_cell.length_a   1.000
_cell.length_b   1.000
_cell.length_c   1.000
_cell.angle_alpha   90.00
_cell.angle_beta   90.00
_cell.angle_gamma   90.00
#
_symmetry.space_group_name_H-M   'P 1'
#
loop_
_entity.id
_entity.type
_entity.pdbx_description
1 polymer ?
#
loop_
_entity_poly.entity_id
_entity_poly.type
_entity_poly.pdbx_seq_one_letter_code
_entity_poly.pdbx_strand_id
1 'polypeptide(L)'
;GLQSISASLYEVAKVEGANAWVAFWKITLPMLSPMLLVNLIYTVIDSYINSSNPLFKLIDSVSLEFDYVAAMSVFSFAAIFLIIGIVYFILNRWVYYAVD
;
A
#
# COMPACT_ATOMS: atom_id res chain seq x y z
N GLY A 1 -2.34 3.33 13.52
CA GLY A 1 -3.02 4.13 12.50
C GLY A 1 -3.72 5.30 13.13
N LEU A 2 -5.03 5.21 13.38
CA LEU A 2 -5.79 6.35 13.91
C LEU A 2 -5.38 6.84 15.31
N GLN A 3 -4.81 5.97 16.15
CA GLN A 3 -4.39 6.33 17.52
C GLN A 3 -3.15 7.24 17.58
N SER A 4 -2.40 7.41 16.48
CA SER A 4 -1.24 8.32 16.44
C SER A 4 -1.60 9.75 16.06
N ILE A 5 -2.86 10.01 15.68
CA ILE A 5 -3.33 11.37 15.40
C ILE A 5 -3.66 12.00 16.77
N SER A 6 -2.98 13.10 17.10
CA SER A 6 -3.20 13.78 18.37
C SER A 6 -4.65 14.28 18.47
N ALA A 7 -5.31 14.00 19.60
CA ALA A 7 -6.68 14.45 19.84
C ALA A 7 -6.83 15.98 19.75
N SER A 8 -5.74 16.71 20.02
CA SER A 8 -5.67 18.18 19.89
C SER A 8 -5.94 18.67 18.46
N LEU A 9 -5.51 17.94 17.42
CA LEU A 9 -5.80 18.32 16.03
C LEU A 9 -7.30 18.25 15.71
N TYR A 10 -8.01 17.28 16.29
CA TYR A 10 -9.46 17.18 16.16
C TYR A 10 -10.20 18.22 17.02
N GLU A 11 -9.70 18.56 18.20
CA GLU A 11 -10.27 19.62 19.03
C GLU A 11 -10.15 20.99 18.35
N VAL A 12 -9.00 21.31 17.75
CA VAL A 12 -8.82 22.55 16.98
C VAL A 12 -9.77 22.59 15.78
N ALA A 13 -9.90 21.48 15.03
CA ALA A 13 -10.85 21.41 13.92
C ALA A 13 -12.32 21.60 14.35
N LYS A 14 -12.68 21.12 15.55
CA LYS A 14 -14.01 21.31 16.13
C LYS A 14 -14.25 22.75 16.58
N VAL A 15 -13.24 23.42 17.14
CA VAL A 15 -13.28 24.85 17.51
C VAL A 15 -13.40 25.73 16.26
N GLU A 16 -12.73 25.37 15.17
CA GLU A 16 -12.81 26.04 13.86
C GLU A 16 -14.13 25.77 13.09
N GLY A 17 -15.04 24.95 13.63
CA GLY A 17 -16.32 24.63 12.98
C GLY A 17 -16.19 23.72 11.75
N ALA A 18 -15.06 23.02 11.59
CA ALA A 18 -14.86 22.10 10.47
C ALA A 18 -15.78 20.88 10.59
N ASN A 19 -16.52 20.57 9.53
CA ASN A 19 -17.33 19.36 9.46
C ASN A 19 -16.43 18.11 9.43
N ALA A 20 -16.92 16.97 9.95
CA ALA A 20 -16.17 15.72 10.05
C ALA A 20 -15.60 15.24 8.70
N TRP A 21 -16.31 15.53 7.60
CA TRP A 21 -15.84 15.26 6.24
C TRP A 21 -14.59 16.06 5.87
N VAL A 22 -14.56 17.34 6.23
CA VAL A 22 -13.42 18.24 5.97
C VAL A 22 -12.23 17.81 6.83
N ALA A 23 -12.47 17.48 8.11
CA ALA A 23 -11.46 16.95 9.01
C ALA A 23 -10.87 15.63 8.49
N PHE A 24 -11.70 14.73 7.95
CA PHE A 24 -11.23 13.47 7.38
C PHE A 24 -10.23 13.67 6.24
N TRP A 25 -10.59 14.47 5.25
CA TRP A 25 -9.75 14.67 4.06
C TRP A 25 -8.52 15.56 4.31
N LYS A 26 -8.60 16.51 5.25
CA LYS A 26 -7.50 17.47 5.53
C LYS A 26 -6.59 17.07 6.69
N ILE A 27 -7.05 16.22 7.62
CA ILE A 27 -6.30 15.86 8.83
C ILE A 27 -6.03 14.37 8.85
N THR A 28 -7.08 13.55 8.80
CA THR A 28 -6.95 12.10 8.99
C THR A 28 -6.23 11.41 7.83
N LEU A 29 -6.64 11.70 6.60
CA LEU A 29 -6.09 11.06 5.41
C LEU A 29 -4.62 11.43 5.15
N PRO A 30 -4.18 12.70 5.27
CA PRO A 30 -2.76 13.05 5.13
C PRO A 30 -1.89 12.44 6.22
N MET A 31 -2.34 12.44 7.48
CA MET A 31 -1.57 11.85 8.59
C MET A 31 -1.48 10.32 8.52
N LEU A 32 -2.49 9.66 7.95
CA LEU A 32 -2.45 8.22 7.70
C LEU A 32 -1.75 7.85 6.40
N SER A 33 -1.50 8.81 5.50
CA SER A 33 -0.92 8.55 4.18
C SER A 33 0.35 7.68 4.18
N PRO A 34 1.35 7.86 5.09
CA PRO A 34 2.52 6.98 5.12
C PRO A 34 2.17 5.54 5.56
N MET A 35 1.25 5.37 6.52
CA MET A 35 0.81 4.04 6.96
C MET A 35 -0.07 3.34 5.90
N LEU A 36 -0.89 4.10 5.18
CA LEU A 36 -1.70 3.61 4.07
C LEU A 36 -0.80 3.16 2.92
N LEU A 37 0.27 3.90 2.60
CA LEU A 37 1.24 3.50 1.57
C LEU A 37 1.85 2.13 1.88
N VAL A 38 2.35 1.96 3.11
CA VAL A 38 2.97 0.69 3.53
C VAL A 38 1.94 -0.44 3.46
N ASN A 39 0.72 -0.24 3.99
CA ASN A 39 -0.34 -1.25 3.91
C ASN A 39 -0.71 -1.62 2.48
N LEU A 40 -0.75 -0.65 1.58
CA LEU A 40 -1.12 -0.88 0.18
C LEU A 40 -0.03 -1.69 -0.55
N ILE A 41 1.24 -1.38 -0.31
CA ILE A 41 2.36 -2.21 -0.79
C ILE A 41 2.26 -3.64 -0.26
N TYR A 42 2.04 -3.81 1.05
CA TYR A 42 1.87 -5.13 1.65
C TYR A 42 0.69 -5.90 1.06
N THR A 43 -0.46 -5.25 0.87
CA THR A 43 -1.66 -5.86 0.29
C THR A 43 -1.40 -6.34 -1.15
N VAL A 44 -0.68 -5.54 -1.94
CA VAL A 44 -0.27 -5.93 -3.29
C VAL A 44 0.63 -7.15 -3.23
N ILE A 45 1.70 -7.12 -2.41
CA ILE A 45 2.62 -8.26 -2.25
C ILE A 45 1.87 -9.52 -1.81
N ASP A 46 1.00 -9.40 -0.81
CA ASP A 46 0.20 -10.51 -0.28
C ASP A 46 -0.74 -11.10 -1.34
N SER A 47 -1.37 -10.26 -2.17
CA SER A 47 -2.23 -10.70 -3.26
C SER A 47 -1.49 -11.57 -4.29
N TYR A 48 -0.20 -11.32 -4.52
CA TYR A 48 0.64 -12.11 -5.42
C TYR A 48 1.15 -13.42 -4.80
N ILE A 49 1.46 -13.41 -3.50
CA ILE A 49 2.00 -14.59 -2.79
C ILE A 49 0.88 -15.53 -2.32
N ASN A 50 -0.35 -15.03 -2.19
CA ASN A 50 -1.48 -15.83 -1.74
C ASN A 50 -1.71 -17.03 -2.66
N SER A 51 -1.71 -18.23 -2.07
CA SER A 51 -1.88 -19.51 -2.76
C SER A 51 -3.24 -19.67 -3.46
N SER A 52 -4.20 -18.80 -3.16
CA SER A 52 -5.49 -18.73 -3.86
C SER A 52 -5.39 -18.02 -5.20
N ASN A 53 -4.31 -17.27 -5.46
CA ASN A 53 -4.10 -16.54 -6.69
C ASN A 53 -3.88 -17.52 -7.87
N PRO A 54 -4.59 -17.34 -9.00
CA PRO A 54 -4.44 -18.22 -10.16
C PRO A 54 -3.02 -18.25 -10.72
N LEU A 55 -2.25 -17.17 -10.58
CA LEU A 55 -0.84 -17.11 -11.00
C LEU A 55 0.04 -18.02 -10.13
N PHE A 56 -0.18 -18.02 -8.82
CA PHE A 56 0.56 -18.88 -7.88
C PHE A 56 0.28 -20.36 -8.17
N LYS A 57 -0.99 -20.70 -8.44
CA LYS A 57 -1.41 -22.06 -8.83
C LYS A 57 -0.82 -22.50 -10.16
N LEU A 58 -0.69 -21.60 -11.13
CA LEU A 58 -0.03 -21.87 -12.41
C LEU A 58 1.44 -22.26 -12.19
N ILE A 59 2.16 -21.52 -11.34
CA ILE A 59 3.56 -21.82 -11.03
C ILE A 59 3.70 -23.17 -10.32
N ASP A 60 2.83 -23.45 -9.34
CA ASP A 60 2.82 -24.71 -8.60
C ASP A 60 2.48 -25.91 -9.50
N SER A 61 1.57 -25.73 -10.47
CA SER A 61 1.18 -26.80 -11.39
C SER A 61 2.25 -27.19 -12.41
N VAL A 62 3.20 -26.30 -12.72
CA VAL A 62 4.26 -26.55 -13.71
C VAL A 62 5.57 -26.98 -13.05
N SER A 63 5.55 -27.32 -11.76
CA SER A 63 6.70 -27.76 -10.95
C SER A 63 7.52 -28.93 -11.53
N LEU A 64 7.00 -29.65 -12.54
CA LEU A 64 7.72 -30.73 -13.23
C LEU A 64 8.70 -30.21 -14.30
N GLU A 65 8.54 -28.98 -14.78
CA GLU A 65 9.42 -28.32 -15.76
C GLU A 65 10.18 -27.18 -15.08
N PHE A 66 11.26 -27.54 -14.36
CA PHE A 66 12.10 -26.60 -13.60
C PHE A 66 12.56 -25.38 -14.42
N ASP A 67 12.84 -25.57 -15.70
CA ASP A 67 13.29 -24.50 -16.61
C ASP A 67 12.21 -23.44 -16.86
N TYR A 68 10.95 -23.86 -16.99
CA TYR A 68 9.82 -22.96 -17.23
C TYR A 68 9.42 -22.19 -15.98
N VAL A 69 9.40 -22.86 -14.82
CA VAL A 69 9.13 -22.24 -13.52
C VAL A 69 10.20 -21.20 -13.17
N ALA A 70 11.47 -21.48 -13.46
CA ALA A 70 12.57 -20.55 -13.27
C ALA A 70 12.39 -19.27 -14.11
N ALA A 71 12.04 -19.41 -15.40
CA ALA A 71 11.76 -18.27 -16.27
C ALA A 71 10.56 -17.44 -15.76
N MET A 72 9.45 -18.08 -15.43
CA MET A 72 8.26 -17.40 -14.89
C MET A 72 8.53 -16.67 -13.56
N SER A 73 9.37 -17.23 -12.70
CA SER A 73 9.73 -16.65 -11.40
C SER A 73 10.52 -15.35 -11.58
N VAL A 74 11.47 -15.33 -12.52
CA VAL A 74 12.25 -14.11 -12.83
C VAL A 74 11.37 -13.02 -13.45
N PHE A 75 10.45 -13.38 -14.35
CA PHE A 75 9.48 -12.42 -14.89
C PHE A 75 8.52 -11.89 -13.83
N SER A 76 8.02 -12.75 -12.95
CA SER A 76 7.12 -12.37 -11.86
C SER A 76 7.82 -11.49 -10.83
N PHE A 77 9.09 -11.78 -10.53
CA PHE A 77 9.92 -10.94 -9.66
C PHE A 77 10.12 -9.54 -10.24
N ALA A 78 10.47 -9.44 -11.52
CA ALA A 78 10.59 -8.16 -12.21
C ALA A 78 9.27 -7.39 -12.25
N ALA A 79 8.14 -8.08 -12.49
CA ALA A 79 6.81 -7.47 -12.50
C ALA A 79 6.42 -6.91 -11.12
N ILE A 80 6.67 -7.65 -10.03
CA ILE A 80 6.39 -7.19 -8.66
C ILE A 80 7.26 -5.96 -8.33
N PHE A 81 8.55 -5.98 -8.69
CA PHE A 81 9.44 -4.84 -8.49
C PHE A 81 8.95 -3.59 -9.22
N LEU A 82 8.48 -3.75 -10.46
CA LEU A 82 7.94 -2.68 -11.28
C LEU A 82 6.64 -2.13 -10.66
N ILE A 83 5.72 -3.01 -10.24
CA ILE A 83 4.47 -2.61 -9.58
C ILE A 83 4.76 -1.85 -8.27
N ILE A 84 5.66 -2.35 -7.43
CA ILE A 84 6.07 -1.66 -6.20
C ILE A 84 6.68 -0.31 -6.53
N GLY A 85 7.54 -0.23 -7.56
CA GLY A 85 8.13 1.02 -8.03
C GLY A 85 7.07 2.04 -8.49
N ILE A 86 6.07 1.59 -9.24
CA ILE A 86 4.94 2.43 -9.68
C ILE A 86 4.11 2.89 -8.47
N VAL A 87 3.74 1.97 -7.57
CA VAL A 87 2.95 2.28 -6.37
C VAL A 87 3.70 3.28 -5.49
N TYR A 88 4.99 3.05 -5.25
CA TYR A 88 5.84 3.98 -4.53
C TYR A 88 5.90 5.34 -5.24
N PHE A 89 6.11 5.38 -6.55
CA PHE A 89 6.20 6.63 -7.31
C PHE A 89 4.89 7.45 -7.27
N ILE A 90 3.75 6.79 -7.48
CA ILE A 90 2.42 7.41 -7.42
C ILE A 90 2.14 7.94 -6.01
N LEU A 91 2.42 7.14 -4.99
CA LEU A 91 2.10 7.51 -3.61
C LEU A 91 3.11 8.51 -3.03
N ASN A 92 4.39 8.48 -3.43
CA ASN A 92 5.37 9.50 -3.06
C ASN A 92 5.00 10.90 -3.58
N ARG A 93 4.19 10.97 -4.64
CA ARG A 93 3.63 12.25 -5.13
C ARG A 93 2.54 12.82 -4.19
N TRP A 94 1.95 11.99 -3.30
CA TRP A 94 0.81 12.33 -2.44
C TRP A 94 1.10 12.27 -0.94
N VAL A 95 2.15 11.54 -0.53
CA VAL A 95 2.53 11.39 0.88
C VAL A 95 3.35 12.62 1.29
N TYR A 96 2.72 13.50 2.06
CA TYR A 96 3.41 14.54 2.80
C TYR A 96 3.97 13.93 4.08
N TYR A 97 5.31 13.87 4.16
CA TYR A 97 5.99 13.66 5.43
C TYR A 97 5.81 14.95 6.24
N ALA A 98 4.93 14.93 7.23
CA ALA A 98 4.98 15.92 8.30
C ALA A 98 6.27 15.64 9.08
N VAL A 99 7.37 16.27 8.63
CA VAL A 99 8.58 16.42 9.44
C VAL A 99 8.23 17.44 10.50
N ASP A 100 8.50 17.07 11.75
CA ASP A 100 8.09 17.67 13.02
C ASP A 100 8.01 19.22 13.07
#